data_AF-A0A7Z9WCA9-F1
#
_entry.id   AF-A0A7Z9WCA9-F1
#
_cell.length_a   1.000
_cell.length_b   1.000
_cell.length_c   1.000
_cell.angle_alpha   90.00
_cell.angle_beta   90.00
_cell.angle_gamma   90.00
#
_symmetry.space_group_name_H-M   'P 1'
#
loop_
_entity.id
_entity.type
_entity.pdbx_description
1 polymer ?
#
loop_
_entity_poly.entity_id
_entity_poly.type
_entity_poly.pdbx_seq_one_letter_code
_entity_poly.pdbx_strand_id
1 'polypeptide(L)' 'MIIAVTNVKGGVGKTTTSVNLAAGFANRDKKALLVDLDPQAHSTRCFLKDSIERDVSDFIMER' A
#
# COMPACT_ATOMS: atom_id res chain seq x y z
N MET A 1 10.84 2.61 -11.69
CA MET A 1 10.74 1.17 -11.36
C MET A 1 9.37 0.93 -10.76
N ILE A 2 8.64 -0.07 -11.23
CA ILE A 2 7.31 -0.43 -10.72
C ILE A 2 7.37 -1.90 -10.32
N ILE A 3 6.90 -2.23 -9.12
CA ILE A 3 6.89 -3.59 -8.58
C ILE A 3 5.46 -3.90 -8.12
N ALA A 4 4.89 -4.98 -8.66
CA ALA A 4 3.58 -5.47 -8.24
C ALA A 4 3.76 -6.76 -7.45
N VAL A 5 3.32 -6.75 -6.18
CA VAL A 5 3.32 -7.94 -5.31
C VAL A 5 1.93 -8.55 -5.38
N THR A 6 1.78 -9.62 -6.16
CA THR A 6 0.49 -10.28 -6.41
C THR A 6 0.54 -11.78 -6.11
N ASN A 7 -0.59 -12.31 -5.64
CA ASN A 7 -0.85 -13.74 -5.44
C ASN A 7 -2.36 -13.92 -5.20
N VAL A 8 -2.97 -14.89 -5.87
CA VAL A 8 -4.39 -15.26 -5.73
C VAL A 8 -4.74 -15.81 -4.34
N LYS A 9 -3.77 -16.39 -3.62
CA LYS A 9 -3.99 -16.93 -2.27
C LYS A 9 -3.90 -15.84 -1.20
N GLY A 10 -4.90 -15.78 -0.31
CA GLY A 10 -4.88 -14.95 0.90
C GLY A 10 -3.88 -15.45 1.96
N GLY A 11 -3.39 -14.57 2.82
CA GLY A 11 -2.54 -14.95 3.96
C GLY A 11 -1.10 -15.38 3.63
N VAL A 12 -0.64 -15.18 2.40
CA VAL A 12 0.72 -15.57 1.95
C VAL A 12 1.79 -14.48 2.15
N GLY A 13 1.46 -13.42 2.89
CA GLY A 13 2.41 -12.35 3.22
C GLY A 13 2.54 -11.21 2.21
N LYS A 14 1.69 -11.12 1.18
CA LYS A 14 1.74 -10.04 0.16
C LYS A 14 1.87 -8.64 0.76
N THR A 15 0.94 -8.28 1.64
CA THR A 15 0.88 -6.97 2.33
C THR A 15 2.17 -6.72 3.12
N THR A 16 2.62 -7.70 3.89
CA THR A 16 3.84 -7.62 4.69
C THR A 16 5.07 -7.39 3.82
N THR A 17 5.18 -8.12 2.69
CA THR A 17 6.25 -7.94 1.71
C THR A 17 6.21 -6.55 1.08
N SER A 18 5.05 -6.08 0.62
CA SER A 18 4.89 -4.76 -0.02
C SER A 18 5.30 -3.62 0.92
N VAL A 19 4.82 -3.66 2.17
CA VAL A 19 5.11 -2.65 3.20
C VAL A 19 6.61 -2.60 3.51
N ASN A 20 7.23 -3.76 3.75
CA ASN A 20 8.66 -3.81 4.08
C ASN A 20 9.55 -3.46 2.87
N LEU A 21 9.12 -3.80 1.66
CA LEU A 21 9.85 -3.42 0.46
C LEU A 21 9.84 -1.89 0.26
N ALA A 22 8.69 -1.25 0.43
CA ALA A 22 8.56 0.21 0.37
C ALA A 22 9.42 0.89 1.45
N ALA A 23 9.32 0.44 2.70
CA ALA A 23 10.14 0.95 3.81
C ALA A 23 11.64 0.74 3.57
N GLY A 24 12.03 -0.43 3.05
CA GLY A 24 13.42 -0.74 2.72
C GLY A 24 14.00 0.08 1.57
N PHE A 25 13.16 0.54 0.63
CA PHE A 25 13.58 1.51 -0.39
C PHE A 25 13.71 2.93 0.20
N ALA A 26 12.75 3.36 1.02
CA ALA A 26 12.81 4.64 1.71
C ALA A 26 14.06 4.75 2.60
N ASN A 27 14.39 3.68 3.35
CA ASN A 27 15.60 3.59 4.18
C ASN A 27 16.92 3.60 3.40
N ARG A 28 16.87 3.47 2.07
CA ARG A 28 18.03 3.59 1.16
C ARG A 28 17.98 4.88 0.34
N ASP A 29 17.34 5.90 0.89
CA ASP A 29 17.17 7.23 0.29
C ASP A 29 16.50 7.20 -1.10
N LYS A 30 15.66 6.20 -1.36
CA LYS A 30 14.84 6.15 -2.57
C LYS A 30 13.44 6.69 -2.28
N LYS A 31 12.93 7.54 -3.17
CA LYS A 31 11.52 7.93 -3.15
C LYS A 31 10.67 6.69 -3.41
N ALA A 32 9.96 6.22 -2.38
CA ALA A 32 9.10 5.06 -2.44
C ALA A 32 7.63 5.49 -2.33
N LEU A 33 6.80 5.00 -3.24
CA LEU A 33 5.34 5.12 -3.18
C LEU A 33 4.77 3.71 -3.07
N LEU A 34 3.95 3.47 -2.05
CA LEU A 34 3.19 2.24 -1.89
C LEU A 34 1.73 2.52 -2.27
N VAL A 35 1.20 1.75 -3.23
CA VAL A 35 -0.20 1.82 -3.65
C VAL A 35 -0.89 0.55 -3.15
N ASP A 36 -1.88 0.72 -2.27
CA ASP A 36 -2.70 -0.39 -1.79
C ASP A 36 -3.88 -0.60 -2.75
N LEU A 37 -3.97 -1.79 -3.33
CA LEU A 37 -5.04 -2.19 -4.25
C LEU A 37 -5.95 -3.26 -3.63
N ASP A 38 -5.75 -3.58 -2.35
CA ASP A 38 -6.62 -4.49 -1.60
C ASP A 38 -7.74 -3.67 -0.94
N PRO A 39 -9.03 -3.97 -1.19
CA PRO A 39 -10.15 -3.30 -0.54
C PRO A 39 -10.11 -3.33 1.00
N GLN A 40 -9.37 -4.27 1.61
CA GLN A 40 -9.19 -4.31 3.07
C GLN A 40 -8.22 -3.26 3.61
N ALA A 41 -7.47 -2.58 2.73
CA ALA A 41 -6.56 -1.48 3.04
C ALA A 41 -5.50 -1.82 4.11
N HIS A 42 -5.06 -3.08 4.18
CA HIS A 42 -4.11 -3.53 5.20
C HIS A 42 -2.75 -2.85 5.07
N SER A 43 -2.26 -2.58 3.86
CA SER A 43 -0.97 -1.91 3.67
C SER A 43 -1.06 -0.44 4.06
N THR A 44 -2.16 0.23 3.71
CA THR A 44 -2.43 1.63 4.07
C THR A 44 -2.40 1.84 5.59
N ARG A 45 -3.05 0.95 6.35
CA ARG A 45 -3.10 1.02 7.83
C ARG A 45 -1.74 0.79 8.51
N CYS A 46 -0.74 0.25 7.82
CA CYS A 46 0.61 0.11 8.38
C CYS A 46 1.35 1.45 8.49
N PHE A 47 0.96 2.46 7.70
CA PHE A 47 1.68 3.75 7.63
C PHE A 47 0.85 4.95 8.10
N LEU A 48 -0.48 4.90 7.98
CA LEU A 48 -1.35 5.96 8.46
C LEU A 48 -1.69 5.75 9.94
N LYS A 49 -1.48 6.79 10.76
CA LYS A 49 -1.88 6.81 12.18
C LYS A 49 -3.31 7.29 12.39
N ASP A 50 -3.77 8.18 11.51
CA ASP A 50 -5.09 8.80 11.56
C ASP A 50 -6.06 8.12 10.58
N SER A 51 -7.33 8.49 10.69
CA SER A 51 -8.35 8.09 9.72
C SER A 51 -8.00 8.55 8.32
N ILE A 52 -8.30 7.73 7.32
CA ILE A 52 -8.12 8.06 5.90
C ILE A 52 -9.03 9.25 5.57
N GLU A 53 -8.44 10.40 5.20
CA GLU A 53 -9.18 11.60 4.81
C GLU A 53 -9.80 11.45 3.41
N ARG A 54 -9.03 10.87 2.48
CA ARG A 54 -9.48 10.56 1.11
C ARG A 54 -8.80 9.31 0.59
N ASP A 55 -9.51 8.57 -0.25
CA ASP A 55 -8.95 7.51 -1.07
C ASP A 55 -9.32 7.66 -2.55
N VAL A 56 -8.88 6.71 -3.37
CA VAL A 56 -9.09 6.76 -4.82
C VAL A 56 -10.59 6.68 -5.19
N SER A 57 -11.41 6.07 -4.34
CA SER A 57 -12.86 5.96 -4.53
C SER A 57 -13.53 7.32 -4.47
N ASP A 58 -13.10 8.21 -3.57
CA ASP A 58 -13.65 9.57 -3.47
C ASP A 58 -13.45 10.32 -4.79
N PHE A 59 -12.25 10.20 -5.38
CA PHE A 59 -11.95 10.77 -6.68
C PHE A 59 -12.80 10.16 -7.82
N ILE A 60 -12.94 8.83 -7.86
CA ILE A 60 -13.73 8.14 -8.89
C ILE A 60 -15.22 8.48 -8.77
N MET A 61 -15.72 8.67 -7.55
CA MET A 61 -17.12 8.93 -7.27
C MET A 61 -17.48 10.43 -7.28
N GLU A 62 -16.54 11.32 -7.62
CA GLU A 62 -16.68 12.79 -7.56
C GLU A 62 -17.22 13.28 -6.19
N ARG A 63 -16.72 12.67 -5.11
CA ARG A 63 -17.09 12.99 -3.73
C ARG A 63 -16.02 13.82 -3.01
#